data_AF-A0A533RLU9-F1
#
_entry.id   AF-A0A533RLU9-F1
#
_cell.length_a   1.000
_cell.length_b   1.000
_cell.length_c   1.000
_cell.angle_alpha   90.00
_cell.angle_beta   90.00
_cell.angle_gamma   90.00
#
_symmetry.space_group_name_H-M   'P 1'
#
loop_
_entity.id
_entity.type
_entity.pdbx_description
1 polymer ?
#
loop_
_entity_poly.entity_id
_entity_poly.type
_entity_poly.pdbx_seq_one_letter_code
_entity_poly.pdbx_strand_id
1 'polypeptide(L)'
;MSKRAVAGPGTTEEAEFAARVASGSVTFAFVDLDGKVVDPPPALYSAVRQAVDIVAEGDSPAVVALERDLTTQQAADIIGVSRPHLVSMLDHGALPYRRVGNRRRIPAAAVLEAKRRHDALVELTRLSQEYGLYDE
;
A
#
# COMPACT_ATOMS: atom_id res chain seq x y z
N MET A 1 -4.26 -1.31 -21.17
CA MET A 1 -3.97 -2.62 -20.55
C MET A 1 -4.89 -2.77 -19.36
N SER A 2 -5.79 -3.75 -19.42
CA SER A 2 -6.91 -3.88 -18.48
C SER A 2 -6.40 -4.31 -17.11
N LYS A 3 -6.44 -3.39 -16.14
CA LYS A 3 -6.13 -3.66 -14.73
C LYS A 3 -7.40 -4.27 -14.14
N ARG A 4 -7.45 -5.59 -14.06
CA ARG A 4 -8.57 -6.32 -13.46
C ARG A 4 -8.43 -6.19 -11.95
N ALA A 5 -9.02 -5.15 -11.38
CA ALA A 5 -9.27 -5.09 -9.96
C ALA A 5 -10.23 -6.23 -9.62
N VAL A 6 -9.79 -7.17 -8.78
CA VAL A 6 -10.69 -8.11 -8.12
C VAL A 6 -11.33 -7.31 -6.99
N ALA A 7 -12.55 -6.86 -7.22
CA ALA A 7 -13.40 -6.26 -6.20
C ALA A 7 -14.54 -7.22 -5.92
N GLY A 8 -14.73 -7.53 -4.64
CA GLY A 8 -15.95 -8.12 -4.12
C GLY A 8 -15.85 -8.22 -2.59
N PRO A 9 -16.81 -7.71 -1.82
CA PRO A 9 -16.94 -8.05 -0.41
C PRO A 9 -17.74 -9.36 -0.26
N GLY A 10 -17.30 -10.24 0.64
CA GLY A 10 -18.23 -11.02 1.46
C GLY A 10 -18.46 -12.48 1.08
N THR A 11 -17.44 -13.33 1.24
CA THR A 11 -17.68 -14.78 1.40
C THR A 11 -17.55 -15.19 2.86
N THR A 12 -18.34 -16.18 3.29
CA THR A 12 -18.22 -16.81 4.62
C THR A 12 -16.81 -17.35 4.87
N GLU A 13 -16.11 -17.75 3.80
CA GLU A 13 -14.73 -18.25 3.85
C GLU A 13 -13.73 -17.17 4.28
N GLU A 14 -13.89 -15.92 3.84
CA GLU A 14 -13.03 -14.79 4.25
C GLU A 14 -13.23 -14.43 5.72
N ALA A 15 -14.49 -14.44 6.20
CA ALA A 15 -14.81 -14.19 7.60
C ALA A 15 -14.29 -15.30 8.53
N GLU A 16 -14.41 -16.57 8.12
CA GLU A 16 -13.85 -17.71 8.85
C GLU A 16 -12.32 -17.67 8.86
N PHE A 17 -11.70 -17.33 7.72
CA PHE A 17 -10.28 -17.11 7.62
C PHE A 17 -9.80 -15.99 8.55
N ALA A 18 -10.45 -14.83 8.54
CA ALA A 18 -10.17 -13.71 9.42
C ALA A 18 -10.23 -14.10 10.91
N ALA A 19 -11.28 -14.83 11.31
CA ALA A 19 -11.42 -15.33 12.69
C ALA A 19 -10.29 -16.30 13.08
N ARG A 20 -9.83 -17.16 12.16
CA ARG A 20 -8.72 -18.07 12.41
C ARG A 20 -7.37 -17.33 12.51
N VAL A 21 -7.16 -16.29 11.69
CA VAL A 21 -5.96 -15.43 11.79
C VAL A 21 -5.95 -14.67 13.11
N ALA A 22 -7.07 -14.03 13.49
CA ALA A 22 -7.19 -13.28 14.73
C ALA A 22 -6.99 -14.13 15.99
N SER A 23 -7.40 -15.41 15.96
CA SER A 23 -7.18 -16.36 17.06
C SER A 23 -5.76 -16.94 17.10
N GLY A 24 -4.85 -16.51 16.22
CA GLY A 24 -3.48 -17.03 16.13
C GLY A 24 -3.40 -18.50 15.70
N SER A 25 -4.51 -19.06 15.19
CA SER A 25 -4.65 -20.48 14.86
C SER A 25 -4.33 -20.80 13.40
N VAL A 26 -3.70 -19.87 12.68
CA VAL A 26 -3.31 -20.06 11.27
C VAL A 26 -1.80 -19.94 11.13
N THR A 27 -1.21 -20.97 10.55
CA THR A 27 0.16 -20.96 10.05
C THR A 27 0.12 -20.98 8.54
N PHE A 28 0.94 -20.15 7.90
CA PHE A 28 1.12 -20.10 6.46
C PHE A 28 2.51 -20.60 6.12
N ALA A 29 2.64 -21.37 5.05
CA ALA A 29 3.90 -21.82 4.52
C ALA A 29 3.99 -21.47 3.03
N PHE A 30 5.19 -21.14 2.56
CA PHE A 30 5.49 -21.08 1.14
C PHE A 30 5.85 -22.49 0.71
N VAL A 31 5.11 -23.03 -0.25
CA VAL A 31 5.28 -24.39 -0.73
C VAL A 31 5.54 -24.34 -2.23
N ASP A 32 6.59 -25.02 -2.68
CA ASP A 32 6.87 -25.15 -4.11
C ASP A 32 5.89 -26.11 -4.81
N LEU A 33 6.03 -26.27 -6.12
CA LEU A 33 5.16 -27.16 -6.89
C LEU A 33 5.33 -28.65 -6.53
N ASP A 34 6.42 -29.01 -5.86
CA ASP A 34 6.71 -30.37 -5.41
C ASP A 34 6.21 -30.64 -3.97
N GLY A 35 5.56 -29.66 -3.34
CA GLY A 35 5.05 -29.79 -1.98
C GLY A 35 6.09 -29.53 -0.89
N LYS A 36 7.29 -29.04 -1.23
CA LYS A 36 8.32 -28.72 -0.23
C LYS A 36 8.13 -27.33 0.32
N VAL A 37 8.27 -27.21 1.64
CA VAL A 37 8.30 -25.91 2.30
C VAL A 37 9.60 -25.20 1.92
N VAL A 38 9.47 -23.96 1.45
CA VAL A 38 10.59 -23.11 1.05
C VAL A 38 10.64 -21.87 1.92
N ASP A 39 11.85 -21.42 2.22
CA ASP A 39 12.06 -20.16 2.93
C ASP A 39 11.94 -19.00 1.92
N PRO A 40 10.93 -18.12 2.05
CA PRO A 40 10.79 -16.97 1.18
C PRO A 40 11.86 -15.91 1.51
N PRO A 41 12.21 -15.03 0.55
CA PRO A 41 12.93 -13.81 0.86
C PRO A 41 12.16 -12.99 1.92
N PRO A 42 12.85 -12.31 2.87
CA PRO A 42 12.18 -11.57 3.94
C PRO A 42 11.14 -10.56 3.45
N ALA A 43 11.42 -9.87 2.34
CA ALA A 43 10.49 -8.92 1.74
C ALA A 43 9.18 -9.57 1.26
N LEU A 44 9.24 -10.79 0.72
CA LEU A 44 8.06 -11.53 0.28
C LEU A 44 7.24 -12.01 1.47
N TYR A 45 7.91 -12.50 2.51
CA TYR A 45 7.25 -12.87 3.77
C TYR A 45 6.49 -11.69 4.37
N SER A 46 7.13 -10.52 4.51
CA SER A 46 6.49 -9.32 5.04
C SER A 46 5.30 -8.86 4.20
N ALA A 47 5.42 -8.91 2.87
CA ALA A 47 4.33 -8.52 1.97
C ALA A 47 3.11 -9.45 2.12
N VAL A 48 3.33 -10.77 2.18
CA VAL A 48 2.24 -11.74 2.37
C VAL A 48 1.63 -11.61 3.77
N ARG A 49 2.46 -11.43 4.80
CA ARG A 49 1.97 -11.22 6.18
C ARG A 49 1.04 -10.00 6.25
N GLN A 50 1.43 -8.90 5.62
CA GLN A 50 0.62 -7.68 5.56
C GLN A 50 -0.66 -7.90 4.75
N ALA A 51 -0.59 -8.63 3.62
CA ALA A 51 -1.78 -8.96 2.85
C ALA A 51 -2.77 -9.81 3.66
N VAL A 52 -2.28 -10.75 4.46
CA VAL A 52 -3.10 -11.55 5.38
C VAL A 52 -3.79 -10.67 6.43
N ASP A 53 -3.09 -9.67 7.00
CA ASP A 53 -3.69 -8.74 7.95
C ASP A 53 -4.83 -7.94 7.29
N ILE A 54 -4.60 -7.42 6.09
CA ILE A 54 -5.61 -6.68 5.31
C ILE A 54 -6.87 -7.55 5.07
N VAL A 55 -6.67 -8.82 4.68
CA VAL A 55 -7.79 -9.76 4.49
C VAL A 55 -8.51 -10.04 5.82
N ALA A 56 -7.76 -10.16 6.92
CA ALA A 56 -8.35 -10.39 8.24
C ALA A 56 -9.17 -9.19 8.74
N GLU A 57 -8.85 -7.98 8.29
CA GLU A 57 -9.64 -6.76 8.53
C GLU A 57 -10.88 -6.65 7.62
N GLY A 58 -11.04 -7.57 6.67
CA GLY A 58 -12.15 -7.61 5.71
C GLY A 58 -11.90 -6.82 4.42
N ASP A 59 -10.66 -6.35 4.23
CA ASP A 59 -10.26 -5.60 3.05
C ASP A 59 -9.57 -6.48 1.99
N SER A 60 -9.58 -6.02 0.74
CA SER A 60 -8.96 -6.74 -0.38
C SER A 60 -7.53 -6.21 -0.66
N PRO A 61 -6.47 -7.00 -0.46
CA PRO A 61 -5.12 -6.58 -0.78
C PRO A 61 -4.89 -6.53 -2.29
N ALA A 62 -4.24 -5.47 -2.78
CA ALA A 62 -3.84 -5.34 -4.17
C ALA A 62 -2.31 -5.37 -4.31
N VAL A 63 -1.79 -6.31 -5.11
CA VAL A 63 -0.37 -6.35 -5.48
C VAL A 63 -0.19 -5.63 -6.81
N VAL A 64 0.64 -4.59 -6.82
CA VAL A 64 0.95 -3.81 -8.03
C VAL A 64 2.44 -3.84 -8.31
N ALA A 65 2.81 -4.30 -9.50
CA ALA A 65 4.15 -4.11 -10.02
C ALA A 65 4.33 -2.62 -10.34
N LEU A 66 5.24 -1.97 -9.62
CA LEU A 66 5.60 -0.58 -9.86
C LEU A 66 6.82 -0.52 -10.76
N GLU A 67 6.78 0.39 -11.74
CA GLU A 67 7.99 0.80 -12.43
C GLU A 67 8.98 1.38 -11.41
N ARG A 68 10.27 1.20 -11.64
CA ARG A 68 11.32 1.72 -10.75
C ARG A 68 11.17 3.23 -10.50
N ASP A 69 10.77 3.95 -11.55
CA ASP A 69 10.53 5.39 -11.49
C ASP A 69 9.15 5.73 -12.05
N LEU A 70 8.46 6.62 -11.36
CA LEU A 70 7.11 7.05 -11.66
C LEU A 70 7.08 8.44 -12.28
N THR A 71 6.11 8.68 -13.14
CA THR A 71 5.78 10.05 -13.57
C THR A 71 5.16 10.84 -12.42
N THR A 72 5.18 12.18 -12.52
CA THR A 72 4.50 13.03 -11.53
C THR A 72 2.99 12.73 -11.44
N GLN A 73 2.35 12.28 -12.53
CA GLN A 73 0.93 11.95 -12.46
C GLN A 73 0.72 10.69 -11.64
N GLN A 74 1.40 9.59 -12.00
CA GLN A 74 1.31 8.32 -11.26
C GLN A 74 1.64 8.49 -9.78
N ALA A 75 2.67 9.27 -9.45
CA ALA A 75 3.04 9.53 -8.07
C ALA A 75 1.98 10.34 -7.31
N ALA A 76 1.37 11.34 -7.96
CA ALA A 76 0.30 12.13 -7.35
C ALA A 76 -0.93 11.26 -7.07
N ASP A 77 -1.31 10.43 -8.04
CA ASP A 77 -2.42 9.49 -7.92
C ASP A 77 -2.18 8.46 -6.80
N ILE A 78 -0.95 7.98 -6.62
CA ILE A 78 -0.59 7.04 -5.56
C ILE A 78 -0.59 7.70 -4.17
N ILE A 79 -0.04 8.92 -4.06
CA ILE A 79 0.01 9.63 -2.77
C ILE A 79 -1.37 10.14 -2.37
N GLY A 80 -2.28 10.37 -3.33
CA GLY A 80 -3.61 10.93 -3.07
C GLY A 80 -3.64 12.46 -3.07
N VAL A 81 -2.73 13.10 -3.79
CA VAL A 81 -2.63 14.58 -3.86
C VAL A 81 -2.78 15.09 -5.29
N SER A 82 -3.06 16.38 -5.45
CA SER A 82 -3.08 16.98 -6.78
C SER A 82 -1.68 17.02 -7.40
N ARG A 83 -1.59 16.84 -8.73
CA ARG A 83 -0.32 16.93 -9.45
C ARG A 83 0.39 18.29 -9.25
N PRO A 84 -0.28 19.46 -9.25
CA PRO A 84 0.36 20.73 -8.91
C PRO A 84 0.96 20.74 -7.50
N HIS A 85 0.28 20.15 -6.51
CA HIS A 85 0.80 20.05 -5.16
C HIS A 85 2.05 19.16 -5.10
N LEU A 86 2.04 18.00 -5.76
CA LEU A 86 3.23 17.16 -5.87
C LEU A 86 4.39 17.90 -6.56
N VAL A 87 4.12 18.64 -7.64
CA VAL A 87 5.15 19.44 -8.32
C VAL A 87 5.77 20.45 -7.37
N SER A 88 4.96 21.15 -6.58
CA SER A 88 5.45 22.05 -5.53
C SER A 88 6.34 21.32 -4.52
N MET A 89 5.91 20.16 -4.01
CA MET A 89 6.74 19.37 -3.08
C MET A 89 8.11 19.00 -3.67
N LEU A 90 8.17 18.66 -4.97
CA LEU A 90 9.42 18.36 -5.66
C LEU A 90 10.31 19.59 -5.82
N ASP A 91 9.72 20.75 -6.11
CA ASP A 91 10.43 22.01 -6.26
C ASP A 91 11.03 22.49 -4.92
N HIS A 92 10.36 22.18 -3.80
CA HIS A 92 10.86 22.42 -2.44
C HIS A 92 11.80 21.32 -1.92
N GLY A 93 12.12 20.29 -2.73
CA GLY A 93 13.03 19.22 -2.34
C GLY A 93 12.46 18.20 -1.34
N ALA A 94 11.14 18.19 -1.11
CA ALA A 94 10.50 17.29 -0.16
C ALA A 94 10.50 15.82 -0.63
N LEU A 95 10.65 15.57 -1.94
CA LEU A 95 10.81 14.25 -2.53
C LEU A 95 11.96 14.24 -3.53
N PRO A 96 12.76 13.15 -3.58
CA PRO A 96 13.80 13.00 -4.58
C PRO A 96 13.18 12.80 -5.97
N TYR A 97 13.78 13.41 -6.99
CA TYR A 97 13.44 13.13 -8.38
C TYR A 97 14.67 13.26 -9.28
N ARG A 98 14.57 12.66 -10.45
CA ARG A 98 15.54 12.79 -11.54
C ARG A 98 14.85 13.29 -12.80
N ARG A 99 15.60 13.95 -13.68
CA ARG A 99 15.10 14.37 -15.00
C ARG A 99 15.48 13.32 -16.04
N VAL A 100 14.50 12.94 -16.86
CA VAL A 100 14.70 12.11 -18.05
C VAL A 100 14.14 12.91 -19.23
N GLY A 101 15.04 13.52 -20.00
CA GLY A 101 14.68 14.61 -20.91
C GLY A 101 14.00 15.75 -20.15
N ASN A 102 12.85 16.20 -20.66
CA ASN A 102 12.07 17.29 -20.05
C ASN A 102 11.11 16.82 -18.93
N ARG A 103 11.05 15.53 -18.63
CA ARG A 103 10.09 14.99 -17.66
C ARG A 103 10.78 14.62 -16.35
N ARG A 104 10.11 14.89 -15.23
CA ARG A 104 10.50 14.39 -13.91
C ARG A 104 10.13 12.91 -13.76
N ARG A 105 10.98 12.19 -13.05
CA ARG A 105 10.84 10.77 -12.68
C ARG A 105 11.16 10.63 -11.20
N ILE A 106 10.26 10.00 -10.47
CA ILE A 106 10.29 9.92 -9.01
C ILE A 106 10.46 8.45 -8.63
N PRO A 107 11.47 8.06 -7.84
CA PRO A 107 11.64 6.66 -7.45
C PRO A 107 10.39 6.12 -6.75
N ALA A 108 9.90 4.95 -7.17
CA ALA A 108 8.68 4.38 -6.60
C ALA A 108 8.78 4.18 -5.07
N ALA A 109 9.97 3.82 -4.56
CA ALA A 109 10.21 3.69 -3.14
C ALA A 109 9.93 4.99 -2.37
N ALA A 110 10.37 6.13 -2.90
CA ALA A 110 10.14 7.44 -2.29
C ALA A 110 8.67 7.85 -2.32
N VAL A 111 7.95 7.50 -3.40
CA VAL A 111 6.50 7.72 -3.52
C VAL A 111 5.73 6.90 -2.48
N LEU A 112 6.07 5.62 -2.32
CA LEU A 112 5.43 4.75 -1.33
C LEU A 112 5.70 5.21 0.11
N GLU A 113 6.90 5.71 0.39
CA GLU A 113 7.23 6.29 1.69
C GLU A 113 6.45 7.59 1.95
N ALA A 114 6.32 8.46 0.95
CA ALA A 114 5.49 9.66 1.04
C ALA A 114 4.01 9.30 1.25
N LYS A 115 3.49 8.27 0.56
CA LYS A 115 2.13 7.77 0.76
C LYS A 115 1.91 7.32 2.20
N ARG A 116 2.78 6.47 2.75
CA ARG A 116 2.65 5.99 4.15
C ARG A 116 2.60 7.14 5.15
N ARG A 117 3.45 8.16 4.96
CA ARG A 117 3.42 9.36 5.81
C ARG A 117 2.11 10.15 5.65
N HIS A 118 1.62 10.28 4.41
CA HIS A 118 0.35 10.95 4.14
C HIS A 118 -0.84 10.21 4.77
N ASP A 119 -0.93 8.90 4.57
CA ASP A 119 -1.99 8.07 5.15
C ASP A 119 -2.01 8.16 6.68
N ALA A 120 -0.84 8.13 7.32
CA ALA A 120 -0.72 8.28 8.78
C ALA A 120 -1.22 9.65 9.28
N LEU A 121 -0.95 10.73 8.53
CA LEU A 121 -1.45 12.07 8.85
C LEU A 121 -2.98 12.18 8.66
N VAL A 122 -3.49 11.57 7.60
CA VAL A 122 -4.94 11.50 7.35
C VAL A 122 -5.63 10.75 8.48
N GLU A 123 -5.06 9.61 8.90
CA GLU A 123 -5.62 8.81 9.99
C GLU A 123 -5.56 9.54 11.34
N LEU A 124 -4.45 10.22 11.65
CA LEU A 124 -4.36 11.04 12.85
C LEU A 124 -5.40 12.17 12.85
N THR A 125 -5.62 12.81 11.70
CA THR A 125 -6.65 13.85 11.54
C THR A 125 -8.04 13.28 11.76
N ARG A 126 -8.34 12.11 11.18
CA ARG A 126 -9.61 11.40 11.33
C ARG A 126 -9.88 11.06 12.80
N LEU A 127 -8.91 10.47 13.49
CA LEU A 127 -9.02 10.16 14.92
C LEU A 127 -9.22 11.43 15.75
N SER A 128 -8.47 12.49 15.46
CA SER A 128 -8.59 13.76 16.19
C SER A 128 -9.99 14.37 16.08
N GLN A 129 -10.64 14.26 14.91
CA GLN A 129 -12.03 14.68 14.72
C GLN A 129 -13.01 13.79 15.48
N GLU A 130 -12.79 12.48 15.47
CA GLU A 130 -13.60 11.50 16.21
C GLU A 130 -13.58 11.76 17.73
N TYR A 131 -12.43 12.18 18.27
CA TYR A 131 -12.27 12.56 19.67
C TYR A 131 -12.66 14.01 20.00
N GLY A 132 -13.22 14.78 19.04
CA GLY A 132 -13.64 16.16 19.26
C GLY A 132 -12.49 17.13 19.59
N LEU A 133 -11.26 16.81 19.18
CA LEU A 133 -10.07 17.64 19.42
C LEU A 133 -9.94 18.79 18.40
N TYR A 134 -10.82 18.82 17.41
CA TYR A 134 -11.04 19.94 16.50
C TYR A 134 -12.51 20.34 16.56
N ASP A 135 -12.85 21.18 17.52
CA ASP A 135 -14.04 22.03 17.47
C ASP A 135 -13.57 23.49 17.31
N GLU A 136 -14.14 24.16 16.30
CA GLU A 136 -13.93 25.55 15.80
C GLU A 136 -12.80 25.81 14.77
#